data_AF-A0A2H1L4B2-F1
#
_entry.id   AF-A0A2H1L4B2-F1
#
_cell.length_a   1.000
_cell.length_b   1.000
_cell.length_c   1.000
_cell.angle_alpha   90.00
_cell.angle_beta   90.00
_cell.angle_gamma   90.00
#
_symmetry.space_group_name_H-M   'P 1'
#
loop_
_entity.id
_entity.type
_entity.pdbx_description
1 polymer ?
#
loop_
_entity_poly.entity_id
_entity_poly.type
_entity_poly.pdbx_seq_one_letter_code
_entity_poly.pdbx_strand_id
1 'polypeptide(L)'
;MDCIYEGDRMLYIHPDECIDCGACEPVCPVEAIYYEDDVPDQWAEYYNANVDFFDDIGAPGGAASHGVIPRDHPLIARLPPQNQ
;
A
#
# COMPACT_ATOMS: atom_id res chain seq x y z
N MET A 1 5.79 10.04 10.44
CA MET A 1 4.50 9.36 10.22
C MET A 1 4.80 8.14 9.39
N ASP A 2 4.36 6.97 9.82
CA ASP A 2 4.95 5.70 9.42
C ASP A 2 3.84 4.68 9.10
N CYS A 3 3.00 5.02 8.12
CA CYS A 3 1.79 4.27 7.77
C CYS A 3 1.95 3.44 6.47
N ILE A 4 3.19 3.22 6.00
CA ILE A 4 3.46 2.50 4.76
C ILE A 4 4.16 1.17 5.10
N TYR A 5 3.44 0.07 4.94
CA TYR A 5 3.84 -1.26 5.36
C TYR A 5 4.35 -2.09 4.17
N GLU A 6 5.30 -2.98 4.41
CA GLU A 6 5.94 -3.79 3.37
C GLU A 6 5.28 -5.18 3.26
N GLY A 7 4.80 -5.55 2.08
CA GLY A 7 4.43 -6.92 1.71
C GLY A 7 5.48 -7.60 0.82
N ASP A 8 5.22 -8.82 0.33
CA ASP A 8 6.20 -9.54 -0.49
C ASP A 8 6.33 -8.95 -1.90
N ARG A 9 5.29 -8.26 -2.40
CA ARG A 9 5.22 -7.79 -3.80
C ARG A 9 5.20 -6.27 -3.94
N MET A 10 4.65 -5.56 -2.95
CA MET A 10 4.56 -4.09 -2.94
C MET A 10 4.44 -3.55 -1.52
N LEU A 11 4.44 -2.22 -1.40
CA LEU A 11 4.15 -1.52 -0.15
C LEU A 11 2.68 -1.09 -0.11
N TYR A 12 2.09 -1.03 1.08
CA TYR A 12 0.68 -0.74 1.32
C TYR A 12 0.52 0.44 2.30
N ILE A 13 -0.29 1.43 1.95
CA ILE A 13 -0.62 2.58 2.79
C ILE A 13 -1.81 2.21 3.67
N HIS A 14 -1.66 2.31 4.99
CA HIS A 14 -2.75 2.04 5.91
C HIS A 14 -3.81 3.16 5.85
N PRO A 15 -5.08 2.87 5.54
CA PRO A 15 -6.12 3.89 5.35
C PRO A 15 -6.40 4.70 6.62
N ASP A 16 -6.59 4.03 7.76
CA ASP A 16 -6.92 4.73 9.02
C ASP A 16 -5.73 5.43 9.69
N GLU A 17 -4.50 5.05 9.34
CA GLU A 17 -3.30 5.72 9.88
C GLU A 17 -2.84 6.85 8.98
N CYS A 18 -3.23 6.87 7.70
CA CYS A 18 -2.97 7.98 6.79
C CYS A 18 -3.75 9.24 7.24
N ILE A 19 -3.14 10.41 7.07
CA ILE A 19 -3.68 11.73 7.46
C ILE A 19 -3.57 12.72 6.31
N ASP A 20 -3.33 12.21 5.09
CA ASP A 20 -3.25 13.01 3.87
C ASP A 20 -2.14 14.08 3.92
N CYS A 21 -0.98 13.73 4.50
CA CYS A 21 0.15 14.66 4.58
C CYS A 21 0.86 14.90 3.23
N GLY A 22 0.65 14.02 2.24
CA GLY A 22 1.18 14.16 0.88
C GLY A 22 2.70 14.02 0.71
N ALA A 23 3.45 13.69 1.77
CA ALA A 23 4.92 13.66 1.71
C ALA A 23 5.47 12.48 0.89
N CYS A 24 4.70 11.40 0.74
CA CYS A 24 5.11 10.18 0.06
C CYS A 24 4.94 10.24 -1.48
N GLU A 25 3.94 10.97 -1.98
CA GLU A 25 3.62 11.07 -3.41
C GLU A 25 4.80 11.62 -4.25
N PRO A 26 5.39 12.80 -3.94
CA PRO A 26 6.35 13.42 -4.84
C PRO A 26 7.73 12.75 -4.82
N VAL A 27 7.96 11.81 -3.89
CA VAL A 27 9.25 11.11 -3.75
C VAL A 27 9.25 9.73 -4.41
N CYS A 28 8.10 9.22 -4.84
CA CYS A 28 8.01 7.93 -5.51
C CYS A 28 8.61 8.02 -6.92
N PRO A 29 9.74 7.35 -7.21
CA PRO A 29 10.44 7.49 -8.50
C PRO A 29 9.69 6.90 -9.69
N VAL A 30 8.61 6.15 -9.43
CA VAL A 30 7.77 5.48 -10.42
C VAL A 30 6.32 5.94 -10.36
N GLU A 31 6.03 7.01 -9.61
CA GLU A 31 4.72 7.66 -9.56
C GLU A 31 3.58 6.68 -9.16
N ALA A 32 3.83 5.77 -8.21
CA ALA A 32 2.87 4.72 -7.81
C ALA A 32 1.88 5.15 -6.71
N ILE A 33 2.02 6.35 -6.16
CA ILE A 33 1.26 6.83 -5.00
C ILE A 33 0.29 7.91 -5.47
N TYR A 34 -0.99 7.76 -5.13
CA TYR A 34 -2.06 8.67 -5.48
C TYR A 34 -2.90 8.97 -4.23
N TYR A 35 -3.55 10.13 -4.19
CA TYR A 35 -4.69 10.32 -3.29
C TYR A 35 -5.84 9.41 -3.74
N GLU A 36 -6.72 9.03 -2.80
CA GLU A 36 -7.80 8.07 -3.08
C GLU A 36 -8.71 8.51 -4.24
N ASP A 37 -8.99 9.81 -4.34
CA ASP A 37 -9.80 10.42 -5.40
C ASP A 37 -9.08 10.55 -6.75
N ASP A 38 -7.75 10.41 -6.76
CA ASP A 38 -6.89 10.60 -7.93
C ASP A 38 -6.37 9.28 -8.52
N VAL A 39 -6.77 8.13 -7.97
CA VAL A 39 -6.37 6.82 -8.48
C VAL A 39 -6.93 6.63 -9.90
N PRO A 40 -6.07 6.38 -10.91
CA PRO A 40 -6.55 6.12 -12.26
C PRO A 40 -7.48 4.90 -12.34
N ASP A 41 -8.54 4.97 -13.16
CA ASP A 41 -9.57 3.94 -13.30
C ASP A 41 -9.00 2.52 -13.49
N GLN A 42 -7.93 2.38 -14.27
CA GLN A 42 -7.29 1.08 -14.52
C GLN A 42 -6.67 0.43 -13.28
N TRP A 43 -6.47 1.21 -12.21
CA TRP A 43 -5.87 0.79 -10.95
C TRP A 43 -6.80 0.97 -9.75
N ALA A 44 -8.10 1.26 -9.96
CA ALA A 44 -9.06 1.47 -8.88
C ALA A 44 -9.08 0.34 -7.83
N GLU A 45 -8.86 -0.91 -8.25
CA GLU A 45 -8.80 -2.08 -7.36
C GLU A 45 -7.61 -2.07 -6.38
N TYR A 46 -6.59 -1.23 -6.60
CA TYR A 46 -5.48 -1.09 -5.67
C TYR A 46 -5.89 -0.40 -4.38
N TYR A 47 -6.96 0.39 -4.38
CA TYR A 47 -7.53 0.92 -3.13
C TYR A 47 -7.90 -0.22 -2.17
N ASN A 48 -8.71 -1.17 -2.65
CA ASN A 48 -9.10 -2.35 -1.87
C ASN A 48 -7.88 -3.16 -1.45
N ALA A 49 -6.88 -3.31 -2.33
CA ALA A 49 -5.65 -4.02 -1.99
C ALA A 49 -4.87 -3.36 -0.82
N ASN A 50 -4.90 -2.03 -0.71
CA ASN A 50 -4.33 -1.31 0.43
C ASN A 50 -5.13 -1.52 1.70
N VAL A 51 -6.46 -1.40 1.64
CA VAL A 51 -7.35 -1.58 2.81
C VAL A 51 -7.27 -3.01 3.34
N ASP A 52 -7.52 -4.00 2.49
CA ASP A 52 -7.66 -5.41 2.86
C ASP A 52 -6.33 -6.03 3.34
N PHE A 53 -5.18 -5.41 3.04
CA PHE A 53 -3.89 -5.84 3.58
C PHE A 53 -3.91 -5.89 5.11
N PHE A 54 -4.69 -4.99 5.74
CA PHE A 54 -4.70 -4.79 7.19
C PHE A 54 -5.79 -5.56 7.97
N ASP A 55 -6.69 -6.32 7.33
CA ASP A 55 -7.85 -6.93 8.03
C ASP A 55 -7.49 -7.75 9.28
N ASP A 56 -6.34 -8.44 9.27
CA ASP A 56 -5.91 -9.30 10.39
C ASP A 56 -5.06 -8.55 11.43
N ILE A 57 -4.45 -7.42 11.06
CA ILE A 57 -3.48 -6.70 11.89
C ILE A 57 -4.01 -5.36 12.41
N GLY A 58 -5.12 -4.86 11.86
CA GLY A 58 -5.73 -3.58 12.21
C GLY A 58 -4.74 -2.43 11.98
N ALA A 59 -4.75 -1.47 12.91
CA ALA A 59 -3.83 -0.31 12.95
C ALA A 59 -2.66 -0.55 13.93
N PRO A 60 -1.54 -1.16 13.48
CA PRO A 60 -0.41 -1.49 14.34
C PRO A 60 0.38 -0.28 14.88
N GLY A 61 0.17 0.92 14.34
CA GLY A 61 0.71 2.16 14.88
C GLY A 61 2.14 2.50 14.43
N GLY A 62 2.61 1.92 13.33
CA GLY A 62 3.90 2.26 12.71
C GLY A 62 4.57 1.09 12.00
N ALA A 63 4.93 1.25 10.73
CA ALA A 63 5.60 0.21 9.96
C ALA A 63 7.01 -0.13 10.45
N ALA A 64 7.73 0.76 11.13
CA ALA A 64 9.10 0.52 11.59
C ALA A 64 9.25 -0.66 12.57
N SER A 65 8.18 -1.01 13.31
CA SER A 65 8.15 -2.22 14.16
C SER A 65 7.71 -3.48 13.43
N HIS A 66 7.31 -3.36 12.16
CA HIS A 66 6.82 -4.44 11.32
C HIS A 66 7.79 -4.63 10.15
N GLY A 67 8.45 -5.79 10.09
CA GLY A 67 9.20 -6.17 8.88
C GLY A 67 8.27 -6.44 7.70
N VAL A 68 8.75 -7.22 6.74
CA VAL A 68 7.89 -7.74 5.65
C VAL A 68 6.75 -8.57 6.23
N ILE A 69 5.51 -8.23 5.86
CA ILE A 69 4.30 -8.96 6.23
C ILE A 69 3.86 -9.75 4.98
N PRO A 70 4.01 -11.09 4.96
CA PRO A 70 3.77 -11.92 3.78
C PRO A 70 2.27 -12.16 3.54
N ARG A 71 1.52 -11.09 3.30
CA ARG A 71 0.06 -11.07 3.18
C ARG A 71 -0.40 -10.12 2.07
N ASP A 72 0.26 -10.16 0.92
CA ASP A 72 -0.22 -9.41 -0.23
C ASP A 72 -1.68 -9.75 -0.56
N HIS A 73 -2.47 -8.74 -0.91
CA HIS A 73 -3.85 -8.93 -1.34
C HIS A 73 -3.92 -9.92 -2.52
N PRO A 74 -4.96 -10.78 -2.64
CA PRO A 74 -5.03 -11.80 -3.69
C PRO A 74 -4.87 -11.26 -5.12
N LEU A 75 -5.30 -10.02 -5.37
CA LEU A 75 -5.07 -9.36 -6.66
C LEU A 75 -3.60 -9.18 -6.98
N ILE A 76 -2.78 -8.84 -5.98
CA ILE A 76 -1.35 -8.59 -6.10
C ILE A 76 -0.57 -9.90 -6.14
N ALA A 77 -0.90 -10.85 -5.26
CA ALA A 77 -0.24 -12.15 -5.18
C ALA A 77 -0.28 -12.92 -6.51
N ARG A 78 -1.39 -12.80 -7.28
CA ARG A 78 -1.58 -13.47 -8.57
C ARG A 78 -0.95 -12.76 -9.77
N LEU A 79 -0.41 -11.54 -9.61
CA LEU A 79 0.21 -10.82 -10.73
C LEU A 79 1.45 -11.59 -11.21
N PRO A 80 1.65 -11.73 -12.54
CA PRO A 80 2.89 -12.24 -13.10
C PRO A 80 4.11 -11.46 -12.56
N PRO A 81 5.30 -12.07 -12.52
CA PRO A 81 6.53 -11.34 -12.26
C PRO A 81 6.67 -10.16 -13.23
N GLN A 82 7.00 -8.99 -12.71
CA GLN A 82 7.19 -7.76 -13.49
C GLN A 82 8.66 -7.35 -13.44
N ASN A 83 9.13 -6.64 -14.48
CA ASN A 83 10.51 -6.12 -14.58
C ASN A 83 11.61 -7.19 -14.52
N GLN A 84 11.37 -8.33 -15.17
CA GLN A 84 12.42 -9.31 -15.51
C GLN A 84 13.14 -8.92 -16.80
#